data_AF-A0A6G8C882-F1
#
_entry.id   AF-A0A6G8C882-F1
#
_cell.length_a   1.000
_cell.length_b   1.000
_cell.length_c   1.000
_cell.angle_alpha   90.00
_cell.angle_beta   90.00
_cell.angle_gamma   90.00
#
_symmetry.space_group_name_H-M   'P 1'
#
loop_
_entity.id
_entity.type
_entity.pdbx_description
1 polymer ?
#
loop_
_entity_poly.entity_id
_entity_poly.type
_entity_poly.pdbx_seq_one_letter_code
_entity_poly.pdbx_strand_id
1 'polypeptide(L)'
;MKFLQSTSFGSLLGTLLLSSCLSLQSEEQQAEAAEKAVMAKHDEFMAQMDQLYTLRQQLQRATLPDTTEAGRRRRALLRADAAMMGWMHQYRRPADTVAYEQVMAYFAAQEHKIDSVGRLMRNSIDSARLVLGTKAGNSSNSSTK
;
A
#
# COMPACT_ATOMS: atom_id res chain seq x y z
N MET A 1 -10.20 -11.63 62.10
CA MET A 1 -9.34 -12.83 62.03
C MET A 1 -8.90 -13.00 60.57
N LYS A 2 -7.60 -13.17 60.35
CA LYS A 2 -6.92 -13.07 59.05
C LYS A 2 -7.20 -14.32 58.19
N PHE A 3 -7.67 -14.15 56.96
CA PHE A 3 -7.65 -15.21 55.95
C PHE A 3 -6.39 -15.07 55.10
N LEU A 4 -5.57 -16.11 55.11
CA LEU A 4 -4.41 -16.29 54.23
C LEU A 4 -4.91 -16.55 52.80
N GLN A 5 -4.47 -15.73 51.85
CA GLN A 5 -4.37 -16.14 50.45
C GLN A 5 -2.92 -15.93 50.01
N SER A 6 -2.19 -17.05 49.91
CA SER A 6 -0.87 -17.11 49.33
C SER A 6 -1.05 -17.17 47.81
N THR A 7 -0.91 -16.03 47.13
CA THR A 7 -0.80 -15.99 45.68
C THR A 7 0.64 -16.27 45.30
N SER A 8 0.86 -17.45 44.75
CA SER A 8 2.14 -17.88 44.17
C SER A 8 2.61 -16.87 43.11
N PHE A 9 3.76 -16.26 43.35
CA PHE A 9 4.51 -15.48 42.36
C PHE A 9 5.09 -16.45 41.32
N GLY A 10 4.30 -16.75 40.29
CA GLY A 10 4.68 -17.66 39.22
C GLY A 10 5.09 -16.93 37.96
N SER A 11 6.40 -16.70 37.81
CA SER A 11 7.12 -16.65 36.54
C SER A 11 6.73 -15.56 35.52
N LEU A 12 7.19 -14.32 35.76
CA LEU A 12 7.52 -13.39 34.68
C LEU A 12 8.96 -13.72 34.23
N LEU A 13 9.11 -14.70 33.33
CA LEU A 13 10.42 -14.99 32.74
C LEU A 13 10.26 -15.30 31.25
N GLY A 14 10.90 -14.47 30.42
CA GLY A 14 11.39 -14.88 29.12
C GLY A 14 10.45 -14.61 27.94
N THR A 15 10.33 -13.35 27.53
CA THR A 15 10.06 -13.04 26.11
C THR A 15 10.71 -11.72 25.74
N LEU A 16 12.04 -11.68 25.82
CA LEU A 16 12.82 -10.51 25.40
C LEU A 16 14.12 -10.94 24.71
N LEU A 17 14.07 -11.82 23.71
CA LEU A 17 15.23 -12.20 22.89
C LEU A 17 14.82 -12.53 21.44
N LEU A 18 14.28 -11.56 20.69
CA LEU A 18 14.08 -11.70 19.23
C LEU A 18 14.66 -10.54 18.39
N SER A 19 15.40 -9.60 18.98
CA SER A 19 15.87 -8.39 18.25
C SER A 19 17.39 -8.35 17.98
N SER A 20 18.12 -9.47 18.11
CA SER A 20 19.57 -9.52 17.86
C SER A 20 19.99 -10.38 16.66
N CYS A 21 19.04 -10.94 15.89
CA CYS A 21 19.38 -11.72 14.69
C CYS A 21 19.68 -10.85 13.47
N LEU A 22 19.25 -9.58 13.46
CA LEU A 22 19.41 -8.70 12.29
C LEU A 22 20.86 -8.20 12.08
N SER A 23 21.69 -8.24 13.12
CA SER A 23 23.06 -7.73 13.10
C SER A 23 24.11 -8.74 12.58
N LEU A 24 23.70 -9.96 12.24
CA LEU A 24 24.59 -11.05 11.79
C LEU A 24 24.45 -11.40 10.29
N GLN A 25 23.56 -10.71 9.57
CA GLN A 25 23.38 -10.95 8.13
C GLN A 25 24.50 -10.31 7.31
N SER A 26 24.93 -11.00 6.26
CA SER A 26 25.88 -10.44 5.30
C SER A 26 25.26 -9.25 4.55
N GLU A 27 26.10 -8.37 4.02
CA GLU A 27 25.68 -7.25 3.18
C GLU A 27 24.80 -7.71 2.00
N GLU A 28 25.13 -8.84 1.39
CA GLU A 28 24.34 -9.48 0.33
C GLU A 28 22.93 -9.86 0.80
N GLN A 29 22.81 -10.50 1.96
CA GLN A 29 21.53 -10.89 2.53
C GLN A 29 20.66 -9.68 2.88
N GLN A 30 21.27 -8.60 3.36
CA GLN A 30 20.57 -7.35 3.66
C GLN A 30 20.08 -6.66 2.39
N ALA A 31 20.89 -6.63 1.33
CA ALA A 31 20.50 -6.08 0.03
C ALA A 31 19.36 -6.89 -0.61
N GLU A 32 19.42 -8.24 -0.57
CA GLU A 32 18.35 -9.11 -1.06
C GLU A 32 17.04 -8.89 -0.29
N ALA A 33 17.12 -8.78 1.03
CA ALA A 33 15.96 -8.51 1.87
C ALA A 33 15.32 -7.14 1.54
N ALA A 34 16.14 -6.12 1.30
CA ALA A 34 15.67 -4.79 0.91
C ALA A 34 15.00 -4.81 -0.47
N GLU A 35 15.59 -5.50 -1.47
CA GLU A 35 14.97 -5.68 -2.78
C GLU A 35 13.60 -6.37 -2.66
N LYS A 36 13.56 -7.49 -1.92
CA LYS A 36 12.33 -8.26 -1.71
C LYS A 36 11.25 -7.43 -1.05
N ALA A 37 11.59 -6.57 -0.10
CA ALA A 37 10.63 -5.68 0.54
C ALA A 37 10.00 -4.67 -0.45
N VAL A 38 10.81 -4.09 -1.35
CA VAL A 38 10.32 -3.20 -2.40
C VAL A 38 9.43 -3.96 -3.39
N MET A 39 9.84 -5.15 -3.81
CA MET A 39 9.07 -5.98 -4.76
C MET A 39 7.76 -6.49 -4.15
N ALA A 40 7.73 -6.83 -2.86
CA ALA A 40 6.51 -7.25 -2.19
C ALA A 40 5.43 -6.14 -2.22
N LYS A 41 5.84 -4.87 -2.03
CA LYS A 41 4.93 -3.72 -2.16
C LYS A 41 4.45 -3.52 -3.60
N HIS A 42 5.34 -3.72 -4.58
CA HIS A 42 4.95 -3.72 -5.99
C HIS A 42 3.86 -4.77 -6.25
N ASP A 43 4.07 -6.01 -5.83
CA ASP A 43 3.12 -7.11 -6.07
C ASP A 43 1.78 -6.86 -5.38
N GLU A 44 1.80 -6.36 -4.14
CA GLU A 44 0.59 -5.95 -3.40
C GLU A 44 -0.24 -4.94 -4.21
N PHE A 45 0.42 -3.91 -4.75
CA PHE A 45 -0.28 -2.86 -5.49
C PHE A 45 -0.66 -3.31 -6.90
N MET A 46 0.12 -4.19 -7.53
CA MET A 46 -0.26 -4.81 -8.80
C MET A 46 -1.55 -5.62 -8.67
N ALA A 47 -1.76 -6.31 -7.55
CA ALA A 47 -3.04 -7.00 -7.27
C ALA A 47 -4.24 -6.04 -7.18
N GLN A 48 -4.02 -4.74 -6.95
CA GLN A 48 -5.06 -3.71 -6.91
C GLN A 48 -5.34 -3.07 -8.28
N MET A 49 -4.54 -3.36 -9.30
CA MET A 49 -4.66 -2.73 -10.62
C MET A 49 -5.96 -3.12 -11.33
N ASP A 50 -6.41 -4.37 -11.21
CA ASP A 50 -7.68 -4.83 -11.79
C ASP A 50 -8.87 -4.06 -11.20
N GLN A 51 -8.81 -3.79 -9.89
CA GLN A 51 -9.82 -2.99 -9.22
C GLN A 51 -9.80 -1.55 -9.70
N LEU A 52 -8.61 -0.95 -9.84
CA LEU A 52 -8.44 0.39 -10.37
C LEU A 52 -9.00 0.51 -11.80
N TYR A 53 -8.71 -0.46 -12.66
CA TYR A 53 -9.25 -0.55 -14.01
C TYR A 53 -10.78 -0.68 -14.02
N THR A 54 -11.33 -1.56 -13.19
CA THR A 54 -12.79 -1.76 -13.06
C THR A 54 -13.49 -0.48 -12.62
N LEU A 55 -12.96 0.23 -11.61
CA LEU A 55 -13.52 1.50 -11.14
C LEU A 55 -13.47 2.59 -12.20
N ARG A 56 -12.40 2.64 -13.02
CA ARG A 56 -12.34 3.54 -14.18
C ARG A 56 -13.47 3.27 -15.16
N GLN A 57 -13.70 2.02 -15.52
CA GLN A 57 -14.77 1.63 -16.44
C GLN A 57 -16.15 1.99 -15.87
N GLN A 58 -16.38 1.73 -14.59
CA GLN A 58 -17.63 2.09 -13.92
C GLN A 58 -17.85 3.60 -13.89
N LEU A 59 -16.84 4.41 -13.57
CA LEU A 59 -16.95 5.88 -13.59
C LEU A 59 -17.09 6.47 -15.00
N GLN A 60 -16.60 5.80 -16.03
CA GLN A 60 -16.83 6.21 -17.43
C GLN A 60 -18.28 5.97 -17.85
N ARG A 61 -18.84 4.82 -17.47
CA ARG A 61 -20.23 4.44 -17.78
C ARG A 61 -21.26 5.13 -16.89
N ALA A 62 -20.87 5.54 -15.70
CA ALA A 62 -21.77 6.20 -14.78
C ALA A 62 -22.16 7.57 -15.35
N THR A 63 -23.46 7.76 -15.63
CA THR A 63 -24.06 9.09 -15.72
C THR A 63 -23.94 9.73 -14.34
N LEU A 64 -22.88 10.50 -14.17
CA LEU A 64 -22.63 11.36 -13.01
C LEU A 64 -22.88 12.80 -13.46
N PRO A 65 -23.41 13.67 -12.59
CA PRO A 65 -23.42 15.10 -12.84
C PRO A 65 -22.00 15.52 -13.23
N ASP A 66 -21.86 16.23 -14.35
CA ASP A 66 -20.55 16.69 -14.83
C ASP A 66 -20.05 17.82 -13.95
N THR A 67 -19.53 17.42 -12.80
CA THR A 67 -18.97 18.30 -11.78
C THR A 67 -17.47 18.25 -11.87
N THR A 68 -16.84 19.37 -11.52
CA THR A 68 -15.39 19.46 -11.36
C THR A 68 -14.84 18.33 -10.48
N GLU A 69 -15.58 17.92 -9.44
CA GLU A 69 -15.22 16.81 -8.55
C GLU A 69 -15.23 15.45 -9.26
N ALA A 70 -16.28 15.10 -10.01
CA ALA A 70 -16.33 13.85 -10.77
C ALA A 70 -15.18 13.78 -11.79
N GLY A 71 -14.87 14.90 -12.46
CA GLY A 71 -13.71 15.02 -13.35
C GLY A 71 -12.37 14.83 -12.62
N ARG A 72 -12.20 15.43 -11.43
CA ARG A 72 -10.99 15.25 -10.59
C ARG A 72 -10.78 13.79 -10.20
N ARG A 73 -11.84 13.07 -9.81
CA ARG A 73 -11.72 11.65 -9.41
C ARG A 73 -11.37 10.73 -10.59
N ARG A 74 -11.96 10.95 -11.76
CA ARG A 74 -11.57 10.23 -12.99
C ARG A 74 -10.09 10.42 -13.32
N ARG A 75 -9.58 11.65 -13.22
CA ARG A 75 -8.15 11.94 -13.41
C ARG A 75 -7.26 11.34 -12.32
N ALA A 76 -7.76 11.21 -11.08
CA ALA A 76 -7.00 10.59 -10.00
C ALA A 76 -6.69 9.11 -10.30
N LEU A 77 -7.68 8.35 -10.77
CA LEU A 77 -7.46 6.96 -11.19
C LEU A 77 -6.48 6.85 -12.36
N LEU A 78 -6.58 7.73 -13.37
CA LEU A 78 -5.59 7.79 -14.47
C LEU A 78 -4.17 8.03 -13.95
N ARG A 79 -4.01 8.96 -13.00
CA ARG A 79 -2.70 9.28 -12.42
C ARG A 79 -2.16 8.14 -11.57
N ALA A 80 -3.01 7.44 -10.83
CA ALA A 80 -2.62 6.29 -10.03
C ALA A 80 -2.10 5.14 -10.90
N ASP A 81 -2.81 4.82 -11.99
CA ASP A 81 -2.39 3.84 -12.99
C ASP A 81 -1.03 4.19 -13.62
N ALA A 82 -0.92 5.43 -14.12
CA ALA A 82 0.31 5.93 -14.72
C ALA A 82 1.49 5.99 -13.73
N ALA A 83 1.23 6.25 -12.44
CA ALA A 83 2.27 6.29 -11.42
C ALA A 83 2.89 4.91 -11.16
N MET A 84 2.06 3.86 -11.08
CA MET A 84 2.57 2.49 -10.95
C MET A 84 3.38 2.10 -12.18
N MET A 85 2.82 2.33 -13.39
CA MET A 85 3.52 1.99 -14.61
C MET A 85 4.82 2.79 -14.80
N GLY A 86 4.81 4.07 -14.42
CA GLY A 86 5.99 4.91 -14.43
C GLY A 86 7.06 4.43 -13.47
N TRP A 87 6.68 4.00 -12.27
CA TRP A 87 7.60 3.40 -11.31
C TRP A 87 8.23 2.12 -11.86
N MET A 88 7.43 1.20 -12.40
CA MET A 88 7.93 -0.04 -13.01
C MET A 88 8.89 0.25 -14.17
N HIS A 89 8.57 1.24 -15.00
CA HIS A 89 9.42 1.63 -16.12
C HIS A 89 10.75 2.24 -15.68
N GLN A 90 10.80 2.87 -14.51
CA GLN A 90 12.00 3.54 -13.97
C GLN A 90 12.81 2.65 -13.04
N TYR A 91 12.22 1.63 -12.44
CA TYR A 91 12.92 0.70 -11.55
C TYR A 91 14.03 -0.03 -12.31
N ARG A 92 15.25 -0.01 -11.75
CA ARG A 92 16.41 -0.75 -12.25
C ARG A 92 17.10 -1.43 -11.08
N ARG A 93 17.22 -2.75 -11.10
CA ARG A 93 18.02 -3.43 -10.09
C ARG A 93 19.47 -2.94 -10.20
N PRO A 94 20.11 -2.50 -9.10
CA PRO A 94 21.53 -2.18 -9.10
C PRO A 94 22.37 -3.36 -9.59
N ALA A 95 23.49 -3.09 -10.26
CA ALA A 95 24.43 -4.14 -10.65
C ALA A 95 25.23 -4.62 -9.42
N ASP A 96 25.69 -5.87 -9.44
CA ASP A 96 26.44 -6.48 -8.33
C ASP A 96 27.78 -5.79 -8.05
N THR A 97 28.26 -4.94 -8.97
CA THR A 97 29.48 -4.13 -8.83
C THR A 97 29.25 -2.82 -8.08
N VAL A 98 28.00 -2.45 -7.77
CA VAL A 98 27.67 -1.23 -7.02
C VAL A 98 27.98 -1.44 -5.54
N ALA A 99 28.60 -0.44 -4.90
CA ALA A 99 28.94 -0.52 -3.48
C ALA A 99 27.69 -0.70 -2.61
N TYR A 100 27.79 -1.54 -1.57
CA TYR A 100 26.69 -1.90 -0.66
C TYR A 100 25.90 -0.69 -0.15
N GLU A 101 26.58 0.35 0.34
CA GLU A 101 25.93 1.58 0.82
C GLU A 101 25.06 2.28 -0.24
N GLN A 102 25.50 2.26 -1.50
CA GLN A 102 24.74 2.81 -2.62
C GLN A 102 23.55 1.93 -2.99
N VAL A 103 23.68 0.60 -2.86
CA VAL A 103 22.58 -0.36 -3.04
C VAL A 103 21.50 -0.15 -1.97
N MET A 104 21.90 0.05 -0.71
CA MET A 104 20.96 0.29 0.39
C MET A 104 20.25 1.63 0.24
N ALA A 105 20.98 2.70 -0.10
CA ALA A 105 20.37 4.00 -0.43
C ALA A 105 19.42 3.91 -1.64
N TYR A 106 19.84 3.10 -2.63
CA TYR A 106 19.05 2.42 -3.65
C TYR A 106 17.61 2.13 -3.22
N PHE A 107 17.52 1.05 -2.46
CA PHE A 107 16.26 0.44 -2.08
C PHE A 107 15.46 1.30 -1.10
N ALA A 108 16.10 2.03 -0.19
CA ALA A 108 15.42 3.00 0.66
C ALA A 108 14.69 4.08 -0.17
N ALA A 109 15.33 4.61 -1.22
CA ALA A 109 14.69 5.57 -2.11
C ALA A 109 13.54 4.94 -2.92
N GLN A 110 13.69 3.69 -3.37
CA GLN A 110 12.61 2.98 -4.07
C GLN A 110 11.43 2.66 -3.15
N GLU A 111 11.69 2.33 -1.90
CA GLU A 111 10.68 2.09 -0.88
C GLU A 111 9.79 3.33 -0.69
N HIS A 112 10.40 4.51 -0.53
CA HIS A 112 9.65 5.76 -0.44
C HIS A 112 8.82 6.08 -1.68
N LYS A 113 9.35 5.76 -2.88
CA LYS A 113 8.64 5.96 -4.14
C LYS A 113 7.42 5.03 -4.24
N ILE A 114 7.60 3.72 -4.01
CA ILE A 114 6.51 2.75 -4.12
C ILE A 114 5.44 2.98 -3.05
N ASP A 115 5.81 3.42 -1.84
CA ASP A 115 4.85 3.83 -0.81
C ASP A 115 4.00 5.03 -1.25
N SER A 116 4.61 5.98 -1.94
CA SER A 116 3.92 7.16 -2.45
C SER A 116 2.95 6.80 -3.57
N VAL A 117 3.34 5.88 -4.46
CA VAL A 117 2.45 5.28 -5.46
C VAL A 117 1.28 4.56 -4.78
N GLY A 118 1.55 3.72 -3.79
CA GLY A 118 0.52 2.98 -3.05
C GLY A 118 -0.49 3.88 -2.33
N ARG A 119 -0.05 4.98 -1.71
CA ARG A 119 -0.96 6.00 -1.15
C ARG A 119 -1.84 6.62 -2.23
N LEU A 120 -1.29 6.98 -3.38
CA LEU A 120 -2.05 7.54 -4.50
C LEU A 120 -3.10 6.54 -5.02
N MET A 121 -2.74 5.26 -5.14
CA MET A 121 -3.65 4.20 -5.58
C MET A 121 -4.83 4.02 -4.63
N ARG A 122 -4.55 3.80 -3.34
CA ARG A 122 -5.58 3.62 -2.31
C ARG A 122 -6.53 4.82 -2.25
N ASN A 123 -5.99 6.03 -2.19
CA ASN A 123 -6.80 7.26 -2.14
C ASN A 123 -7.67 7.43 -3.40
N SER A 124 -7.17 7.03 -4.57
CA SER A 124 -7.92 7.13 -5.83
C SER A 124 -9.04 6.10 -5.89
N ILE A 125 -8.78 4.87 -5.44
CA ILE A 125 -9.76 3.79 -5.31
C ILE A 125 -10.87 4.20 -4.35
N ASP A 126 -10.54 4.65 -3.14
CA ASP A 126 -11.52 5.00 -2.11
C ASP A 126 -12.39 6.17 -2.55
N SER A 127 -11.77 7.18 -3.15
CA SER A 127 -12.51 8.30 -3.74
C SER A 127 -13.48 7.88 -4.83
N ALA A 128 -13.09 6.93 -5.70
CA ALA A 128 -13.93 6.44 -6.79
C ALA A 128 -15.13 5.64 -6.24
N ARG A 129 -14.89 4.79 -5.24
CA ARG A 129 -15.93 4.03 -4.54
C ARG A 129 -16.96 4.95 -3.89
N LEU A 130 -16.54 6.02 -3.23
CA LEU A 130 -17.46 7.00 -2.65
C LEU A 130 -18.41 7.58 -3.71
N VAL A 131 -17.88 8.01 -4.86
CA VAL A 131 -18.71 8.57 -5.93
C VAL A 131 -19.68 7.53 -6.50
N LEU A 132 -19.23 6.30 -6.73
CA LEU A 132 -20.10 5.23 -7.25
C LEU A 132 -21.14 4.76 -6.22
N GLY A 133 -20.79 4.75 -4.93
CA GLY A 133 -21.69 4.39 -3.82
C GLY A 133 -22.77 5.44 -3.57
N THR A 134 -22.44 6.74 -3.67
CA THR A 134 -23.45 7.81 -3.58
C THR A 134 -24.53 7.71 -4.67
N LYS A 135 -24.18 7.19 -5.87
CA LYS A 135 -25.19 6.91 -6.91
C LYS A 135 -26.16 5.79 -6.50
N ALA A 136 -25.65 4.70 -5.92
CA ALA A 136 -26.50 3.59 -5.48
C ALA A 136 -27.53 4.02 -4.42
N GLY A 137 -27.12 4.88 -3.47
CA GLY A 137 -28.01 5.43 -2.44
C GLY A 137 -29.01 6.48 -2.95
N ASN A 138 -28.66 7.24 -4.00
CA ASN A 138 -29.57 8.22 -4.59
C ASN A 138 -30.61 7.61 -5.53
N SER A 139 -30.32 6.47 -6.17
CA SER A 139 -31.28 5.77 -7.04
C SER A 139 -32.41 5.09 -6.26
N SER A 140 -32.22 4.76 -4.98
CA SER A 140 -33.25 4.11 -4.14
C SER A 140 -34.29 5.07 -3.55
N ASN A 141 -34.11 6.39 -3.66
CA ASN A 141 -35.03 7.40 -3.11
C ASN A 141 -35.95 8.05 -4.15
N SER A 142 -36.02 7.53 -5.38
CA SER A 142 -36.78 8.15 -6.50
C SER A 142 -38.11 7.45 -6.84
N SER A 143 -38.52 6.40 -6.13
CA SER A 143 -39.80 5.71 -6.39
C SER A 143 -40.79 5.97 -5.25
N THR A 144 -41.33 7.18 -5.19
CA THR A 144 -42.58 7.48 -4.46
C THR A 144 -43.12 8.82 -4.95
N LYS A 145 -43.81 8.80 -6.08
CA LYS A 145 -44.93 9.71 -6.31
C LYS A 145 -45.92 9.11 -7.31
#